data_AF-A0A1C6QUK1-F1
#
_entry.id   AF-A0A1C6QUK1-F1
#
_cell.length_a   1.000
_cell.length_b   1.000
_cell.length_c   1.000
_cell.angle_alpha   90.00
_cell.angle_beta   90.00
_cell.angle_gamma   90.00
#
_symmetry.space_group_name_H-M   'P 1'
#
loop_
_entity.id
_entity.type
_entity.pdbx_description
1 polymer ?
#
loop_
_entity_poly.entity_id
_entity_poly.type
_entity_poly.pdbx_seq_one_letter_code
_entity_poly.pdbx_strand_id
1 'polypeptide(L)'
;MSDPMNSTPLPRQVADAYVDALVELDPVTGTYLGVPESHSRFPDFSPAGQEGLAELSRTTLRRLAEAEQQPGADSEAERRCARLLRERLTAELAVHDAQEGLRAVSNLHSPVHSVRSIFTVMPSETLADWTTVAQRLRAVPEALDGYRESLEAGLAKGLHAGPRQVSTVVGQLDEWVGEGEGGDGRGWFSAFAAEGPDALHEVLASAADEATGAVRELRDWLREVYEPGVAGSPDTVGRERYARWARYWNGADLDLDEAYAYGWSEFHRLLGEMRTEAEKILPGAATPWEALR
;
A
#
# COMPACT_ATOMS: atom_id res chain seq x y z
N MET A 1 39.96 18.27 -23.35
CA MET A 1 38.50 18.24 -23.18
C MET A 1 38.17 16.84 -22.68
N SER A 2 37.99 16.71 -21.37
CA SER A 2 37.65 15.44 -20.74
C SER A 2 36.17 15.17 -20.96
N ASP A 3 35.87 13.96 -21.40
CA ASP A 3 34.53 13.47 -21.71
C ASP A 3 33.66 13.47 -20.44
N PRO A 4 32.53 14.20 -20.37
CA PRO A 4 31.68 14.25 -19.17
C PRO A 4 30.78 13.01 -19.01
N MET A 5 30.93 11.99 -19.86
CA MET A 5 30.08 10.81 -19.94
C MET A 5 30.47 9.63 -19.02
N ASN A 6 31.52 9.76 -18.19
CA ASN A 6 32.01 8.68 -17.31
C ASN A 6 32.25 9.13 -15.87
N SER A 7 31.39 9.99 -15.32
CA SER A 7 31.35 10.16 -13.86
C SER A 7 30.50 9.04 -13.28
N THR A 8 31.09 8.16 -12.48
CA THR A 8 30.34 7.23 -11.62
C THR A 8 29.29 8.02 -10.82
N PRO A 9 28.05 7.53 -10.68
CA PRO A 9 27.00 8.28 -10.00
C PRO A 9 27.29 8.47 -8.52
N LEU A 10 26.90 9.62 -7.98
CA LEU A 10 26.81 9.89 -6.54
C LEU A 10 25.49 9.35 -5.96
N PRO A 11 25.36 9.19 -4.63
CA PRO A 11 24.17 8.63 -4.00
C PRO A 11 22.83 9.23 -4.43
N ARG A 12 22.72 10.56 -4.60
CA ARG A 12 21.49 11.18 -5.10
C ARG A 12 21.16 10.78 -6.53
N GLN A 13 22.16 10.63 -7.40
CA GLN A 13 21.93 10.17 -8.77
C GLN A 13 21.51 8.70 -8.81
N VAL A 14 21.98 7.88 -7.86
CA VAL A 14 21.46 6.51 -7.66
C VAL A 14 20.00 6.54 -7.21
N ALA A 15 19.64 7.47 -6.31
CA ALA A 15 18.26 7.64 -5.86
C ALA A 15 17.33 8.11 -6.99
N ASP A 16 17.76 9.07 -7.81
CA ASP A 16 16.98 9.54 -8.98
C ASP A 16 16.70 8.36 -9.95
N ALA A 17 17.75 7.62 -10.31
CA ALA A 17 17.62 6.45 -11.18
C ALA A 17 16.77 5.31 -10.57
N TYR A 18 16.75 5.19 -9.23
CA TYR A 18 15.87 4.27 -8.53
C TYR A 18 14.40 4.67 -8.67
N VAL A 19 14.07 5.95 -8.51
CA VAL A 19 12.70 6.44 -8.66
C VAL A 19 12.20 6.20 -10.08
N ASP A 20 13.00 6.50 -11.10
CA ASP A 20 12.64 6.25 -12.50
C ASP A 20 12.32 4.76 -12.74
N ALA A 21 13.17 3.86 -12.22
CA ALA A 21 12.96 2.42 -12.34
C ALA A 21 11.77 1.91 -11.50
N LEU A 22 11.54 2.51 -10.33
CA LEU A 22 10.42 2.17 -9.46
C LEU A 22 9.10 2.52 -10.13
N VAL A 23 9.00 3.67 -10.80
CA VAL A 23 7.78 4.10 -11.50
C VAL A 23 7.36 3.12 -12.59
N GLU A 24 8.32 2.48 -13.28
CA GLU A 24 8.01 1.46 -14.28
C GLU A 24 7.47 0.16 -13.68
N LEU A 25 7.91 -0.21 -12.48
CA LEU A 25 7.44 -1.41 -11.76
C LEU A 25 6.18 -1.14 -10.92
N ASP A 26 6.02 0.08 -10.43
CA ASP A 26 4.88 0.55 -9.65
C ASP A 26 4.22 1.80 -10.29
N PRO A 27 3.39 1.59 -11.33
CA PRO A 27 2.61 2.66 -11.94
C PRO A 27 1.60 3.36 -11.00
N VAL A 28 1.25 2.74 -9.87
CA VAL A 28 0.43 3.43 -8.85
C VAL A 28 1.26 4.54 -8.22
N THR A 29 2.48 4.24 -7.77
CA THR A 29 3.42 5.28 -7.31
C THR A 29 3.68 6.33 -8.38
N GLY A 30 3.87 5.92 -9.64
CA GLY A 30 4.02 6.85 -10.77
C GLY A 30 2.84 7.81 -10.93
N THR A 31 1.62 7.35 -10.69
CA THR A 31 0.42 8.23 -10.73
C THR A 31 0.43 9.24 -9.59
N TYR A 32 0.77 8.83 -8.37
CA TYR A 32 0.90 9.76 -7.23
C TYR A 32 2.00 10.81 -7.47
N LEU A 33 3.05 10.46 -8.22
CA LEU A 33 4.12 11.37 -8.62
C LEU A 33 3.77 12.21 -9.85
N GLY A 34 2.61 12.00 -10.48
CA GLY A 34 2.15 12.76 -11.64
C GLY A 34 2.79 12.34 -12.97
N VAL A 35 3.30 11.12 -13.09
CA VAL A 35 3.91 10.57 -14.32
C VAL A 35 2.83 10.06 -15.28
N PRO A 36 2.55 10.73 -16.41
CA PRO A 36 1.42 10.42 -17.29
C PRO A 36 1.40 8.97 -17.81
N GLU A 37 2.57 8.42 -18.14
CA GLU A 37 2.76 7.06 -18.67
C GLU A 37 2.35 5.97 -17.68
N SER A 38 2.19 6.34 -16.41
CA SER A 38 1.76 5.42 -15.35
C SER A 38 0.23 5.32 -15.26
N HIS A 39 -0.51 6.31 -15.74
CA HIS A 39 -1.93 6.52 -15.40
C HIS A 39 -2.87 5.42 -15.94
N SER A 40 -2.46 4.65 -16.94
CA SER A 40 -3.26 3.56 -17.52
C SER A 40 -2.95 2.18 -16.93
N ARG A 41 -1.90 2.05 -16.09
CA ARG A 41 -1.33 0.75 -15.69
C ARG A 41 -1.46 0.49 -14.19
N PHE A 42 -1.25 -0.76 -13.79
CA PHE A 42 -1.08 -1.20 -12.41
C PHE A 42 0.26 -1.91 -12.21
N PRO A 43 0.76 -1.99 -10.96
CA PRO A 43 1.86 -2.88 -10.62
C PRO A 43 1.47 -4.34 -10.86
N ASP A 44 2.47 -5.17 -11.17
CA ASP A 44 2.31 -6.61 -11.12
C ASP A 44 2.30 -7.06 -9.64
N PHE A 45 1.13 -7.43 -9.13
CA PHE A 45 0.96 -7.87 -7.74
C PHE A 45 1.28 -9.37 -7.53
N SER A 46 1.67 -10.10 -8.58
CA SER A 46 2.07 -11.50 -8.50
C SER A 46 3.38 -11.69 -7.71
N PRO A 47 3.73 -12.93 -7.32
CA PRO A 47 5.05 -13.21 -6.74
C PRO A 47 6.21 -12.77 -7.65
N ALA A 48 6.03 -12.83 -8.97
CA ALA A 48 7.05 -12.40 -9.93
C ALA A 48 7.23 -10.87 -9.90
N GLY A 49 6.15 -10.10 -9.87
CA GLY A 49 6.21 -8.65 -9.74
C GLY A 49 6.83 -8.20 -8.41
N GLN A 50 6.49 -8.87 -7.31
CA GLN A 50 7.12 -8.63 -6.00
C GLN A 50 8.64 -8.90 -6.03
N GLU A 51 9.07 -9.99 -6.68
CA GLU A 51 10.50 -10.28 -6.85
C GLU A 51 11.19 -9.25 -7.76
N GLY A 52 10.50 -8.72 -8.77
CA GLY A 52 11.00 -7.63 -9.61
C GLY A 52 11.34 -6.37 -8.81
N LEU A 53 10.45 -5.96 -7.91
CA LEU A 53 10.71 -4.85 -6.98
C LEU A 53 11.86 -5.17 -6.01
N ALA A 54 11.90 -6.37 -5.45
CA ALA A 54 13.00 -6.78 -4.59
C ALA A 54 14.35 -6.75 -5.30
N GLU A 55 14.42 -7.20 -6.56
CA GLU A 55 15.65 -7.15 -7.34
C GLU A 55 16.07 -5.72 -7.67
N LEU A 56 15.12 -4.82 -7.96
CA LEU A 56 15.41 -3.39 -8.07
C LEU A 56 16.05 -2.86 -6.79
N SER A 57 15.48 -3.19 -5.61
CA SER A 57 16.03 -2.78 -4.32
C SER A 57 17.44 -3.34 -4.08
N ARG A 58 17.70 -4.62 -4.35
CA ARG A 58 19.04 -5.24 -4.21
C ARG A 58 20.04 -4.61 -5.16
N THR A 59 19.68 -4.40 -6.43
CA THR A 59 20.54 -3.75 -7.42
C THR A 59 20.85 -2.31 -7.03
N THR A 60 19.88 -1.59 -6.51
CA THR A 60 20.04 -0.20 -6.07
C THR A 60 20.97 -0.11 -4.86
N LEU A 61 20.84 -1.01 -3.88
CA LEU A 61 21.76 -1.09 -2.74
C LEU A 61 23.21 -1.36 -3.16
N ARG A 62 23.44 -2.22 -4.16
CA ARG A 62 24.79 -2.45 -4.71
C ARG A 62 25.35 -1.18 -5.36
N ARG A 63 24.58 -0.51 -6.21
CA ARG A 63 24.97 0.77 -6.84
C ARG A 63 25.22 1.86 -5.79
N LEU A 64 24.42 1.90 -4.74
CA LEU A 64 24.57 2.86 -3.66
C LEU A 64 25.89 2.66 -2.91
N ALA A 65 26.27 1.41 -2.63
CA ALA A 65 27.54 1.09 -1.99
C ALA A 65 28.75 1.52 -2.84
N GLU A 66 28.68 1.38 -4.16
CA GLU A 66 29.70 1.86 -5.10
C GLU A 66 29.75 3.40 -5.15
N ALA A 67 28.58 4.05 -5.16
CA ALA A 67 28.43 5.51 -5.18
C ALA A 67 29.01 6.18 -3.93
N GLU A 68 28.91 5.55 -2.76
CA GLU A 68 29.47 6.06 -1.51
C GLU A 68 31.00 6.09 -1.48
N GLN A 69 31.67 5.36 -2.37
CA GLN A 69 33.13 5.37 -2.48
C GLN A 69 33.64 6.46 -3.44
N GLN A 70 32.75 7.18 -4.12
CA GLN A 70 33.14 8.18 -5.11
C GLN A 70 33.57 9.50 -4.45
N PRO A 71 34.53 10.23 -5.04
CA PRO A 71 34.86 11.59 -4.59
C PRO A 71 33.63 12.50 -4.56
N GLY A 72 33.37 13.16 -3.42
CA GLY A 72 32.21 14.04 -3.21
C GLY A 72 30.99 13.36 -2.57
N ALA A 73 31.00 12.03 -2.43
CA ALA A 73 29.95 11.29 -1.73
C ALA A 73 29.93 11.54 -0.21
N ASP A 74 31.01 12.10 0.33
CA ASP A 74 31.15 12.49 1.72
C ASP A 74 30.44 13.81 2.06
N SER A 75 29.91 14.54 1.07
CA SER A 75 29.11 15.73 1.34
C SER A 75 27.84 15.38 2.14
N GLU A 76 27.38 16.34 2.94
CA GLU A 76 26.27 16.09 3.87
C GLU A 76 24.98 15.63 3.18
N ALA A 77 24.66 16.21 2.03
CA ALA A 77 23.47 15.86 1.25
C ALA A 77 23.54 14.42 0.72
N GLU A 78 24.68 14.01 0.18
CA GLU A 78 24.89 12.65 -0.34
C GLU A 78 24.80 11.61 0.79
N ARG A 79 25.45 11.86 1.94
CA ARG A 79 25.38 10.96 3.10
C ARG A 79 23.96 10.80 3.64
N ARG A 80 23.17 11.89 3.71
CA ARG A 80 21.78 11.84 4.17
C ARG A 80 20.91 11.05 3.20
N CYS A 81 21.04 11.30 1.90
CA CYS A 81 20.34 10.55 0.86
C CYS A 81 20.68 9.05 0.92
N ALA A 82 21.97 8.71 0.96
CA ALA A 82 22.42 7.32 1.03
C ALA A 82 21.88 6.60 2.27
N ARG A 83 21.89 7.28 3.43
CA ARG A 83 21.33 6.72 4.68
C ARG A 83 19.85 6.40 4.54
N LEU A 84 19.05 7.34 4.03
CA LEU A 84 17.60 7.16 3.89
C LEU A 84 17.25 6.11 2.84
N LEU A 85 17.90 6.14 1.67
CA LEU A 85 17.66 5.15 0.62
C LEU A 85 18.02 3.74 1.11
N ARG A 86 19.18 3.57 1.76
CA ARG A 86 19.57 2.28 2.32
C ARG A 86 18.60 1.78 3.38
N GLU A 87 18.20 2.67 4.29
CA GLU A 87 17.22 2.33 5.33
C GLU A 87 15.95 1.80 4.67
N ARG A 88 15.42 2.54 3.68
CA ARG A 88 14.14 2.16 3.11
C ARG A 88 14.20 0.83 2.37
N LEU A 89 15.16 0.67 1.46
CA LEU A 89 15.30 -0.55 0.65
C LEU A 89 15.59 -1.79 1.51
N THR A 90 16.39 -1.64 2.57
CA THR A 90 16.70 -2.77 3.46
C THR A 90 15.46 -3.23 4.24
N ALA A 91 14.62 -2.28 4.67
CA ALA A 91 13.38 -2.63 5.36
C ALA A 91 12.34 -3.27 4.43
N GLU A 92 12.22 -2.79 3.18
CA GLU A 92 11.37 -3.42 2.15
C GLU A 92 11.83 -4.85 1.86
N LEU A 93 13.13 -5.07 1.70
CA LEU A 93 13.70 -6.40 1.51
C LEU A 93 13.44 -7.31 2.71
N ALA A 94 13.52 -6.81 3.95
CA ALA A 94 13.20 -7.61 5.12
C ALA A 94 11.72 -8.09 5.14
N VAL A 95 10.79 -7.28 4.62
CA VAL A 95 9.37 -7.63 4.44
C VAL A 95 9.20 -8.64 3.30
N HIS A 96 9.89 -8.43 2.18
CA HIS A 96 9.88 -9.34 1.03
C HIS A 96 10.46 -10.72 1.34
N ASP A 97 11.63 -10.77 1.96
CA ASP A 97 12.33 -12.01 2.31
C ASP A 97 11.52 -12.84 3.32
N ALA A 98 10.70 -12.19 4.14
CA ALA A 98 9.72 -12.82 5.02
C ALA A 98 8.40 -13.22 4.33
N GLN A 99 8.31 -12.99 3.01
CA GLN A 99 7.19 -13.33 2.15
C GLN A 99 5.86 -12.71 2.62
N GLU A 100 5.93 -11.53 3.23
CA GLU A 100 4.74 -10.85 3.76
C GLU A 100 3.76 -10.44 2.66
N GLY A 101 4.26 -10.16 1.45
CA GLY A 101 3.43 -9.86 0.28
C GLY A 101 2.48 -11.00 -0.11
N LEU A 102 2.82 -12.25 0.22
CA LEU A 102 1.98 -13.43 -0.05
C LEU A 102 0.79 -13.56 0.90
N ARG A 103 0.71 -12.71 1.92
CA ARG A 103 -0.39 -12.70 2.91
C ARG A 103 -0.89 -11.29 3.22
N ALA A 104 -0.76 -10.39 2.24
CA ALA A 104 -1.12 -8.99 2.36
C ALA A 104 -2.65 -8.81 2.28
N VAL A 105 -3.36 -9.15 3.36
CA VAL A 105 -4.80 -8.86 3.53
C VAL A 105 -4.97 -7.89 4.71
N SER A 106 -5.65 -6.78 4.46
CA SER A 106 -5.90 -5.71 5.42
C SER A 106 -7.21 -5.02 5.09
N ASN A 107 -7.94 -4.57 6.10
CA ASN A 107 -9.16 -3.77 5.98
C ASN A 107 -8.93 -2.31 5.58
N LEU A 108 -7.68 -1.85 5.50
CA LEU A 108 -7.34 -0.45 5.23
C LEU A 108 -6.45 -0.32 4.00
N HIS A 109 -5.45 -1.19 3.87
CA HIS A 109 -4.46 -1.06 2.81
C HIS A 109 -3.90 -2.42 2.38
N SER A 110 -4.30 -2.86 1.19
CA SER A 110 -3.80 -4.04 0.48
C SER A 110 -3.87 -3.78 -1.04
N PRO A 111 -3.36 -4.69 -1.91
CA PRO A 111 -3.41 -4.49 -3.35
C PRO A 111 -4.79 -4.12 -3.90
N VAL A 112 -5.87 -4.76 -3.44
CA VAL A 112 -7.24 -4.41 -3.87
C VAL A 112 -7.65 -2.98 -3.48
N HIS A 113 -7.18 -2.48 -2.33
CA HIS A 113 -7.40 -1.09 -1.93
C HIS A 113 -6.61 -0.12 -2.80
N SER A 114 -5.38 -0.47 -3.17
CA SER A 114 -4.53 0.31 -4.08
C SER A 114 -5.19 0.45 -5.46
N VAL A 115 -5.69 -0.68 -5.99
CA VAL A 115 -6.39 -0.74 -7.28
C VAL A 115 -7.60 0.18 -7.32
N ARG A 116 -8.42 0.20 -6.26
CA ARG A 116 -9.58 1.10 -6.19
C ARG A 116 -9.19 2.56 -5.95
N SER A 117 -8.30 2.80 -4.99
CA SER A 117 -8.04 4.16 -4.50
C SER A 117 -7.29 5.03 -5.51
N ILE A 118 -6.53 4.44 -6.42
CA ILE A 118 -5.78 5.22 -7.40
C ILE A 118 -6.69 6.05 -8.31
N PHE A 119 -7.90 5.57 -8.59
CA PHE A 119 -8.87 6.28 -9.43
C PHE A 119 -9.33 7.61 -8.81
N THR A 120 -9.27 7.77 -7.48
CA THR A 120 -9.69 9.01 -6.81
C THR A 120 -8.66 10.13 -6.88
N VAL A 121 -7.46 9.84 -7.40
CA VAL A 121 -6.36 10.81 -7.51
C VAL A 121 -5.86 10.97 -8.95
N MET A 122 -6.42 10.23 -9.90
CA MET A 122 -6.12 10.40 -11.31
C MET A 122 -6.76 11.67 -11.87
N PRO A 123 -6.13 12.32 -12.87
CA PRO A 123 -6.80 13.29 -13.71
C PRO A 123 -8.11 12.72 -14.28
N SER A 124 -9.14 13.56 -14.30
CA SER A 124 -10.50 13.22 -14.80
C SER A 124 -11.23 14.45 -15.35
N GLU A 125 -10.48 15.44 -15.87
CA GLU A 125 -11.04 16.71 -16.33
C GLU A 125 -11.32 16.73 -17.84
N THR A 126 -10.53 15.99 -18.62
CA THR A 126 -10.57 16.01 -20.09
C THR A 126 -11.00 14.66 -20.68
N LEU A 127 -11.40 14.67 -21.96
CA LEU A 127 -11.71 13.44 -22.69
C LEU A 127 -10.52 12.47 -22.74
N ALA A 128 -9.29 13.00 -22.79
CA ALA A 128 -8.06 12.21 -22.78
C ALA A 128 -7.82 11.55 -21.41
N ASP A 129 -8.12 12.27 -20.32
CA ASP A 129 -8.06 11.74 -18.96
C ASP A 129 -9.03 10.57 -18.81
N TRP A 130 -10.28 10.75 -19.22
CA TRP A 130 -11.29 9.68 -19.16
C TRP A 130 -11.00 8.50 -20.08
N THR A 131 -10.30 8.72 -21.20
CA THR A 131 -9.79 7.62 -22.04
C THR A 131 -8.74 6.81 -21.28
N THR A 132 -7.86 7.47 -20.53
CA THR A 132 -6.85 6.83 -19.68
C THR A 132 -7.48 6.10 -18.50
N VAL A 133 -8.51 6.67 -17.88
CA VAL A 133 -9.33 6.01 -16.85
C VAL A 133 -9.94 4.72 -17.40
N ALA A 134 -10.54 4.76 -18.59
CA ALA A 134 -11.09 3.55 -19.22
C ALA A 134 -10.02 2.47 -19.49
N GLN A 135 -8.80 2.86 -19.85
CA GLN A 135 -7.68 1.92 -20.01
C GLN A 135 -7.29 1.29 -18.67
N ARG A 136 -7.20 2.10 -17.60
CA ARG A 136 -6.86 1.57 -16.28
C ARG A 136 -7.96 0.67 -15.72
N LEU A 137 -9.24 0.99 -15.92
CA LEU A 137 -10.35 0.10 -15.56
C LEU A 137 -10.18 -1.28 -16.21
N ARG A 138 -9.78 -1.34 -17.49
CA ARG A 138 -9.49 -2.60 -18.19
C ARG A 138 -8.23 -3.33 -17.70
N ALA A 139 -7.35 -2.66 -16.97
CA ALA A 139 -6.17 -3.26 -16.37
C ALA A 139 -6.44 -3.85 -14.96
N VAL A 140 -7.62 -3.60 -14.38
CA VAL A 140 -8.01 -4.12 -13.05
C VAL A 140 -7.98 -5.66 -12.98
N PRO A 141 -8.52 -6.41 -13.97
CA PRO A 141 -8.52 -7.88 -13.91
C PRO A 141 -7.13 -8.48 -13.74
N GLU A 142 -6.17 -8.11 -14.60
CA GLU A 142 -4.80 -8.62 -14.56
C GLU A 142 -4.11 -8.31 -13.21
N ALA A 143 -4.32 -7.10 -12.67
CA ALA A 143 -3.76 -6.71 -11.38
C ALA A 143 -4.32 -7.56 -10.22
N LEU A 144 -5.63 -7.85 -10.23
CA LEU A 144 -6.26 -8.65 -9.18
C LEU A 144 -5.97 -10.15 -9.31
N ASP A 145 -5.76 -10.65 -10.53
CA ASP A 145 -5.30 -12.02 -10.78
C ASP A 145 -3.90 -12.24 -10.19
N GLY A 146 -2.96 -11.30 -10.41
CA GLY A 146 -1.64 -11.35 -9.79
C GLY A 146 -1.71 -11.29 -8.26
N TYR A 147 -2.58 -10.46 -7.70
CA TYR A 147 -2.79 -10.43 -6.25
C TYR A 147 -3.32 -11.76 -5.71
N ARG A 148 -4.28 -12.38 -6.41
CA ARG A 148 -4.80 -13.70 -6.07
C ARG A 148 -3.71 -14.77 -6.12
N GLU A 149 -2.86 -14.77 -7.16
CA GLU A 149 -1.72 -15.70 -7.26
C GLU A 149 -0.80 -15.60 -6.04
N SER A 150 -0.52 -14.38 -5.58
CA SER A 150 0.28 -14.14 -4.37
C SER A 150 -0.36 -14.74 -3.12
N LEU A 151 -1.68 -14.59 -2.95
CA LEU A 151 -2.40 -15.15 -1.82
C LEU A 151 -2.50 -16.69 -1.89
N GLU A 152 -2.68 -17.26 -3.08
CA GLU A 152 -2.64 -18.71 -3.32
C GLU A 152 -1.27 -19.29 -2.94
N ALA A 153 -0.18 -18.65 -3.36
CA ALA A 153 1.18 -19.03 -2.98
C ALA A 153 1.41 -18.91 -1.46
N GLY A 154 0.82 -17.91 -0.81
CA GLY A 154 0.83 -17.75 0.64
C GLY A 154 0.14 -18.91 1.36
N LEU A 155 -1.08 -19.26 0.95
CA LEU A 155 -1.82 -20.41 1.48
C LEU A 155 -1.02 -21.71 1.34
N ALA A 156 -0.44 -21.97 0.16
CA ALA A 156 0.35 -23.17 -0.09
C ALA A 156 1.58 -23.30 0.83
N LYS A 157 2.09 -22.17 1.34
CA LYS A 157 3.23 -22.08 2.27
C LYS A 157 2.81 -22.00 3.74
N GLY A 158 1.52 -22.01 4.05
CA GLY A 158 1.02 -21.80 5.41
C GLY A 158 1.20 -20.36 5.93
N LEU A 159 1.39 -19.40 5.03
CA LEU A 159 1.50 -17.97 5.35
C LEU A 159 0.11 -17.36 5.38
N HIS A 160 -0.54 -17.43 6.53
CA HIS A 160 -1.93 -16.98 6.66
C HIS A 160 -2.02 -15.49 7.04
N ALA A 161 -3.03 -14.81 6.49
CA ALA A 161 -3.50 -13.54 7.03
C ALA A 161 -4.45 -13.76 8.22
N GLY A 162 -4.79 -12.68 8.93
CA GLY A 162 -5.73 -12.72 10.05
C GLY A 162 -7.16 -12.96 9.57
N PRO A 163 -7.90 -13.95 10.10
CA PRO A 163 -9.27 -14.26 9.65
C PRO A 163 -10.22 -13.06 9.72
N ARG A 164 -10.09 -12.20 10.73
CA ARG A 164 -10.92 -10.99 10.84
C ARG A 164 -10.69 -10.02 9.69
N GLN A 165 -9.44 -9.89 9.25
CA GLN A 165 -9.09 -9.03 8.12
C GLN A 165 -9.71 -9.56 6.82
N VAL A 166 -9.68 -10.88 6.62
CA VAL A 166 -10.32 -11.51 5.45
C VAL A 166 -11.82 -11.25 5.45
N SER A 167 -12.53 -11.58 6.53
CA SER A 167 -13.98 -11.37 6.63
C SER A 167 -14.36 -9.89 6.43
N THR A 168 -13.55 -8.97 6.98
CA THR A 168 -13.78 -7.52 6.81
C THR A 168 -13.59 -7.09 5.35
N VAL A 169 -12.53 -7.56 4.68
CA VAL A 169 -12.30 -7.24 3.26
C VAL A 169 -13.40 -7.84 2.39
N VAL A 170 -13.86 -9.07 2.64
CA VAL A 170 -15.00 -9.64 1.90
C VAL A 170 -16.23 -8.75 1.99
N GLY A 171 -16.55 -8.23 3.18
CA GLY A 171 -17.65 -7.27 3.36
C GLY A 171 -17.44 -5.95 2.60
N GLN A 172 -16.22 -5.42 2.57
CA GLN A 172 -15.90 -4.24 1.75
C GLN A 172 -16.08 -4.52 0.25
N LEU A 173 -15.68 -5.70 -0.21
CA LEU A 173 -15.83 -6.08 -1.61
C LEU A 173 -17.30 -6.30 -1.98
N ASP A 174 -18.15 -6.80 -1.07
CA ASP A 174 -19.61 -6.84 -1.27
C ASP A 174 -20.16 -5.45 -1.58
N GLU A 175 -19.79 -4.44 -0.80
CA GLU A 175 -20.18 -3.05 -1.06
C GLU A 175 -19.67 -2.56 -2.42
N TRP A 176 -18.40 -2.85 -2.76
CA TRP A 176 -17.79 -2.35 -3.98
C TRP A 176 -18.36 -2.97 -5.25
N VAL A 177 -18.94 -4.17 -5.18
CA VAL A 177 -19.62 -4.80 -6.32
C VAL A 177 -21.13 -4.57 -6.33
N GLY A 178 -21.65 -3.75 -5.41
CA GLY A 178 -23.06 -3.39 -5.33
C GLY A 178 -23.95 -4.45 -4.65
N GLU A 179 -23.36 -5.38 -3.90
CA GLU A 179 -24.07 -6.45 -3.19
C GLU A 179 -24.03 -6.31 -1.67
N GLY A 180 -23.51 -5.19 -1.17
CA GLY A 180 -23.54 -4.84 0.25
C GLY A 180 -24.96 -4.58 0.76
N GLU A 181 -25.17 -4.84 2.05
CA GLU A 181 -26.46 -4.60 2.70
C GLU A 181 -26.83 -3.10 2.66
N GLY A 182 -28.03 -2.79 2.17
CA GLY A 182 -28.54 -1.41 2.13
C GLY A 182 -28.04 -0.56 0.96
N GLY A 183 -27.29 -1.12 0.02
CA GLY A 183 -26.89 -0.46 -1.23
C GLY A 183 -28.01 -0.34 -2.26
N ASP A 184 -27.81 0.49 -3.28
CA ASP A 184 -28.73 0.68 -4.42
C ASP A 184 -28.52 -0.33 -5.56
N GLY A 185 -27.68 -1.35 -5.34
CA GLY A 185 -27.29 -2.35 -6.34
C GLY A 185 -26.16 -1.90 -7.27
N ARG A 186 -25.67 -0.66 -7.14
CA ARG A 186 -24.60 -0.12 -7.99
C ARG A 186 -23.23 -0.34 -7.33
N GLY A 187 -22.32 -0.98 -8.06
CA GLY A 187 -20.92 -1.12 -7.65
C GLY A 187 -20.13 0.19 -7.75
N TRP A 188 -19.01 0.26 -7.05
CA TRP A 188 -18.17 1.45 -6.94
C TRP A 188 -17.61 1.91 -8.30
N PHE A 189 -17.08 1.00 -9.12
CA PHE A 189 -16.54 1.36 -10.44
C PHE A 189 -17.61 1.87 -11.39
N SER A 190 -18.81 1.27 -11.34
CA SER A 190 -19.96 1.72 -12.12
C SER A 190 -20.40 3.13 -11.71
N ALA A 191 -20.45 3.40 -10.40
CA ALA A 191 -20.76 4.73 -9.87
C ALA A 191 -19.72 5.77 -10.30
N PHE A 192 -18.43 5.44 -10.19
CA PHE A 192 -17.34 6.32 -10.60
C PHE A 192 -17.35 6.59 -12.12
N ALA A 193 -17.48 5.54 -12.94
CA ALA A 193 -17.48 5.66 -14.41
C ALA A 193 -18.68 6.46 -14.95
N ALA A 194 -19.79 6.51 -14.21
CA ALA A 194 -20.96 7.30 -14.56
C ALA A 194 -20.74 8.82 -14.48
N GLU A 195 -19.66 9.28 -13.83
CA GLU A 195 -19.27 10.70 -13.79
C GLU A 195 -18.53 11.14 -15.07
N GLY A 196 -18.14 10.19 -15.92
CA GLY A 196 -17.43 10.47 -17.17
C GLY A 196 -18.30 11.09 -18.26
N PRO A 197 -17.67 11.64 -19.31
CA PRO A 197 -18.38 12.35 -20.38
C PRO A 197 -19.24 11.41 -21.22
N ASP A 198 -20.41 11.90 -21.65
CA ASP A 198 -21.36 11.16 -22.51
C ASP A 198 -20.71 10.50 -23.73
N ALA A 199 -19.71 11.17 -24.32
CA ALA A 199 -18.96 10.67 -25.49
C ALA A 199 -18.22 9.34 -25.25
N LEU A 200 -17.91 9.00 -23.99
CA LEU A 200 -17.26 7.75 -23.60
C LEU A 200 -18.18 6.85 -22.77
N HIS A 201 -19.46 7.16 -22.63
CA HIS A 201 -20.37 6.48 -21.73
C HIS A 201 -20.34 4.95 -21.88
N GLU A 202 -20.52 4.43 -23.10
CA GLU A 202 -20.50 2.98 -23.37
C GLU A 202 -19.13 2.35 -23.07
N VAL A 203 -18.03 3.05 -23.40
CA VAL A 203 -16.66 2.57 -23.19
C VAL A 203 -16.33 2.49 -21.71
N LEU A 204 -16.74 3.49 -20.93
CA LEU A 204 -16.54 3.58 -19.49
C LEU A 204 -17.42 2.59 -18.74
N ALA A 205 -18.69 2.46 -19.12
CA ALA A 205 -19.59 1.47 -18.54
C ALA A 205 -19.06 0.04 -18.73
N SER A 206 -18.67 -0.32 -19.97
CA SER A 206 -18.06 -1.64 -20.26
C SER A 206 -16.79 -1.89 -19.44
N ALA A 207 -15.89 -0.91 -19.36
CA ALA A 207 -14.65 -1.06 -18.60
C ALA A 207 -14.89 -1.16 -17.08
N ALA A 208 -15.88 -0.44 -16.57
CA ALA A 208 -16.30 -0.52 -15.17
C ALA A 208 -16.96 -1.87 -14.84
N ASP A 209 -17.73 -2.44 -15.75
CA ASP A 209 -18.32 -3.78 -15.60
C ASP A 209 -17.22 -4.85 -15.55
N GLU A 210 -16.20 -4.76 -16.41
CA GLU A 210 -15.01 -5.63 -16.37
C GLU A 210 -14.26 -5.53 -15.02
N ALA A 211 -13.97 -4.31 -14.56
CA ALA A 211 -13.33 -4.08 -13.25
C ALA A 211 -14.17 -4.60 -12.08
N THR A 212 -15.49 -4.40 -12.13
CA THR A 212 -16.43 -4.89 -11.10
C THR A 212 -16.48 -6.43 -11.10
N GLY A 213 -16.45 -7.06 -12.28
CA GLY A 213 -16.35 -8.50 -12.44
C GLY A 213 -15.10 -9.07 -11.78
N ALA A 214 -13.94 -8.47 -12.00
CA ALA A 214 -12.70 -8.91 -11.38
C ALA A 214 -12.71 -8.79 -9.84
N VAL A 215 -13.27 -7.71 -9.29
CA VAL A 215 -13.43 -7.59 -7.83
C VAL A 215 -14.39 -8.67 -7.28
N ARG A 216 -15.47 -8.96 -8.01
CA ARG A 216 -16.41 -10.02 -7.65
C ARG A 216 -15.73 -11.39 -7.63
N GLU A 217 -14.95 -11.71 -8.65
CA GLU A 217 -14.21 -12.97 -8.71
C GLU A 217 -13.19 -13.11 -7.56
N LEU A 218 -12.44 -12.04 -7.25
CA LEU A 218 -11.53 -12.02 -6.10
C LEU A 218 -12.29 -12.21 -4.79
N ARG A 219 -13.41 -11.52 -4.60
CA ARG A 219 -14.25 -11.63 -3.40
C ARG A 219 -14.77 -13.05 -3.21
N ASP A 220 -15.32 -13.65 -4.27
CA ASP A 220 -15.91 -14.98 -4.22
C ASP A 220 -14.82 -16.00 -3.91
N TRP A 221 -13.63 -15.88 -4.51
CA TRP A 221 -12.48 -16.71 -4.16
C TRP A 221 -12.01 -16.51 -2.71
N LEU A 222 -11.95 -15.26 -2.22
CA LEU A 222 -11.59 -14.99 -0.81
C LEU A 222 -12.56 -15.68 0.15
N ARG A 223 -13.86 -15.65 -0.16
CA ARG A 223 -14.92 -16.26 0.64
C ARG A 223 -14.90 -17.80 0.58
N GLU A 224 -14.74 -18.36 -0.61
CA GLU A 224 -14.89 -19.80 -0.85
C GLU A 224 -13.61 -20.59 -0.60
N VAL A 225 -12.44 -19.97 -0.77
CA VAL A 225 -11.14 -20.63 -0.69
C VAL A 225 -10.28 -20.06 0.43
N TYR A 226 -10.03 -18.74 0.43
CA TYR A 226 -9.04 -18.15 1.34
C TYR A 226 -9.52 -18.15 2.80
N GLU A 227 -10.74 -17.72 3.05
CA GLU A 227 -11.34 -17.65 4.39
C GLU A 227 -11.40 -19.02 5.08
N PRO A 228 -11.89 -20.10 4.45
CA PRO A 228 -11.78 -21.45 5.00
C PRO A 228 -10.33 -21.88 5.25
N GLY A 229 -9.40 -21.51 4.35
CA GLY A 229 -7.98 -21.84 4.46
C GLY A 229 -7.30 -21.21 5.68
N VAL A 230 -7.74 -20.02 6.11
CA VAL A 230 -7.15 -19.31 7.25
C VAL A 230 -7.96 -19.39 8.53
N ALA A 231 -9.18 -19.93 8.54
CA ALA A 231 -10.12 -19.88 9.67
C ALA A 231 -9.56 -20.30 11.04
N GLY A 232 -8.60 -21.23 11.08
CA GLY A 232 -7.94 -21.68 12.31
C GLY A 232 -6.76 -20.81 12.79
N SER A 233 -6.44 -19.73 12.09
CA SER A 233 -5.27 -18.90 12.34
C SER A 233 -5.55 -17.82 13.40
N PRO A 234 -4.56 -17.41 14.20
CA PRO A 234 -4.74 -16.29 15.11
C PRO A 234 -4.77 -14.95 14.35
N ASP A 235 -5.55 -13.98 14.84
CA ASP A 235 -5.47 -12.59 14.36
C ASP A 235 -4.14 -11.93 14.77
N THR A 236 -3.51 -12.40 15.86
CA THR A 236 -2.22 -11.86 16.32
C THR A 236 -1.06 -12.36 15.46
N VAL A 237 -0.18 -11.44 15.07
CA VAL A 237 0.92 -11.72 14.14
C VAL A 237 2.18 -12.31 14.79
N GLY A 238 2.29 -12.25 16.12
CA GLY A 238 3.48 -12.68 16.87
C GLY A 238 4.61 -11.63 16.87
N ARG A 239 5.54 -11.78 17.82
CA ARG A 239 6.57 -10.76 18.12
C ARG A 239 7.52 -10.49 16.94
N GLU A 240 7.97 -11.53 16.26
CA GLU A 240 8.93 -11.39 15.16
C GLU A 240 8.35 -10.61 13.98
N ARG A 241 7.15 -11.02 13.54
CA ARG A 241 6.42 -10.33 12.46
C ARG A 241 6.06 -8.90 12.85
N TYR A 242 5.65 -8.68 14.11
CA TYR A 242 5.39 -7.34 14.62
C TYR A 242 6.65 -6.46 14.62
N ALA A 243 7.80 -6.97 15.08
CA ALA A 243 9.06 -6.24 15.10
C ALA A 243 9.49 -5.81 13.69
N ARG A 244 9.36 -6.70 12.70
CA ARG A 244 9.64 -6.41 11.29
C ARG A 244 8.80 -5.25 10.77
N TRP A 245 7.48 -5.31 10.98
CA TRP A 245 6.59 -4.24 10.56
C TRP A 245 6.79 -2.94 11.35
N ALA A 246 7.08 -3.01 12.66
CA ALA A 246 7.43 -1.85 13.46
C ALA A 246 8.68 -1.15 12.90
N ARG A 247 9.71 -1.92 12.54
CA ARG A 247 10.92 -1.41 11.91
C ARG A 247 10.65 -0.79 10.53
N TYR A 248 9.80 -1.42 9.73
CA TYR A 248 9.39 -0.92 8.41
C TYR A 248 8.69 0.45 8.52
N TRP A 249 7.73 0.59 9.43
CA TRP A 249 6.93 1.81 9.56
C TRP A 249 7.61 2.95 10.32
N ASN A 250 8.49 2.64 11.29
CA ASN A 250 9.12 3.67 12.12
C ASN A 250 10.54 4.03 11.66
N GLY A 251 11.15 3.26 10.76
CA GLY A 251 12.53 3.49 10.33
C GLY A 251 13.57 3.24 11.43
N ALA A 252 13.19 2.55 12.52
CA ALA A 252 14.02 2.34 13.70
C ALA A 252 13.80 0.96 14.34
N ASP A 253 14.86 0.39 14.90
CA ASP A 253 14.82 -0.87 15.65
C ASP A 253 14.40 -0.59 17.09
N LEU A 254 13.10 -0.73 17.36
CA LEU A 254 12.50 -0.42 18.66
C LEU A 254 12.62 -1.58 19.65
N ASP A 255 12.86 -1.27 20.93
CA ASP A 255 12.51 -2.18 22.02
C ASP A 255 10.99 -2.18 22.19
N LEU A 256 10.35 -3.30 21.83
CA LEU A 256 8.90 -3.42 21.84
C LEU A 256 8.31 -3.40 23.26
N ASP A 257 9.04 -3.90 24.26
CA ASP A 257 8.54 -3.94 25.63
C ASP A 257 8.65 -2.54 26.26
N GLU A 258 9.74 -1.83 25.99
CA GLU A 258 9.91 -0.42 26.38
C GLU A 258 8.83 0.46 25.72
N ALA A 259 8.65 0.35 24.40
CA ALA A 259 7.67 1.14 23.66
C ALA A 259 6.24 0.90 24.18
N TYR A 260 5.90 -0.36 24.51
CA TYR A 260 4.62 -0.70 25.10
C TYR A 260 4.44 -0.09 26.49
N ALA A 261 5.45 -0.20 27.36
CA ALA A 261 5.41 0.39 28.69
C ALA A 261 5.29 1.92 28.65
N TYR A 262 6.03 2.57 27.75
CA TYR A 262 5.96 4.01 27.51
C TYR A 262 4.56 4.45 27.03
N GLY A 263 3.96 3.71 26.10
CA GLY A 263 2.60 3.97 25.64
C GLY A 263 1.57 4.00 26.77
N TRP A 264 1.67 3.05 27.71
CA TRP A 264 0.80 3.03 28.89
C TRP A 264 1.07 4.17 29.87
N SER A 265 2.34 4.56 30.07
CA SER A 265 2.64 5.73 30.91
C SER A 265 2.06 7.01 30.32
N GLU A 266 2.19 7.19 29.00
CA GLU A 266 1.65 8.37 28.33
C GLU A 266 0.12 8.38 28.30
N PHE A 267 -0.53 7.23 28.11
CA PHE A 267 -1.98 7.10 28.22
C PHE A 267 -2.49 7.59 29.58
N HIS A 268 -1.87 7.13 30.68
CA HIS A 268 -2.28 7.53 32.02
C HIS A 268 -1.97 9.00 32.33
N ARG A 269 -0.83 9.52 31.85
CA ARG A 269 -0.49 10.94 31.97
C ARG A 269 -1.53 11.82 31.27
N LEU A 270 -1.81 11.52 30.00
CA LEU A 270 -2.78 12.28 29.19
C LEU A 270 -4.20 12.20 29.78
N LEU A 271 -4.63 11.03 30.27
CA LEU A 271 -5.93 10.90 30.93
C LEU A 271 -6.02 11.77 32.20
N GLY A 272 -4.93 11.88 32.96
CA GLY A 272 -4.85 12.79 34.12
C GLY A 272 -4.97 14.27 33.73
N GLU A 273 -4.29 14.67 32.66
CA GLU A 273 -4.38 16.03 32.10
C GLU A 273 -5.80 16.32 31.60
N MET A 274 -6.41 15.40 30.84
CA MET A 274 -7.79 15.54 30.37
C MET A 274 -8.79 15.73 31.51
N ARG A 275 -8.62 15.02 32.64
CA ARG A 275 -9.48 15.19 33.82
C ARG A 275 -9.29 16.57 34.46
N THR A 276 -8.05 17.05 34.52
CA THR A 276 -7.73 18.38 35.05
C THR A 276 -8.37 19.48 34.20
N GLU A 277 -8.33 19.36 32.86
CA GLU A 277 -8.98 20.32 31.97
C GLU A 277 -10.51 20.21 32.03
N ALA A 278 -11.07 19.02 32.12
CA ALA A 278 -12.51 18.81 32.23
C ALA A 278 -13.10 19.46 33.49
N GLU A 279 -12.43 19.37 34.63
CA GLU A 279 -12.86 20.02 35.89
C GLU A 279 -12.91 21.55 35.78
N LYS A 280 -12.05 22.16 34.95
CA LYS A 280 -12.10 23.61 34.70
C LYS A 280 -13.31 24.02 33.87
N ILE A 281 -13.78 23.13 32.98
CA ILE A 281 -14.92 23.38 32.08
C ILE A 281 -16.22 23.10 32.81
N LEU A 282 -16.32 21.93 33.46
CA LEU A 282 -17.47 21.47 34.23
C LEU A 282 -16.99 21.00 35.62
N PRO A 283 -17.06 21.88 36.64
CA PRO A 283 -16.68 21.50 38.00
C PRO A 283 -17.49 20.31 38.52
N GLY A 284 -16.80 19.30 39.05
CA GLY A 284 -17.36 18.04 39.53
C GLY A 284 -17.44 16.94 38.49
N ALA A 285 -16.91 17.13 37.28
CA ALA A 285 -16.89 16.09 36.24
C ALA A 285 -15.99 14.92 36.66
N ALA A 286 -16.56 13.72 36.80
CA ALA A 286 -15.83 12.52 37.22
C ALA A 286 -14.92 11.97 36.10
N THR A 287 -15.24 12.29 34.84
CA THR A 287 -14.46 11.90 33.67
C THR A 287 -14.39 13.03 32.64
N PRO A 288 -13.38 13.02 31.76
CA PRO A 288 -13.30 14.02 30.69
C PRO A 288 -14.52 14.02 29.75
N TRP A 289 -15.17 12.87 29.60
CA TRP A 289 -16.30 12.68 28.68
C TRP A 289 -17.57 13.38 29.14
N GLU A 290 -17.73 13.60 30.45
CA GLU A 290 -18.88 14.33 30.98
C GLU A 290 -18.86 15.81 30.57
N ALA A 291 -17.67 16.41 30.46
CA ALA A 291 -17.49 17.79 30.02
C ALA A 291 -17.64 17.98 28.50
N LEU A 292 -17.73 16.90 27.71
CA LEU A 292 -17.90 16.96 26.24
C LEU A 292 -19.35 16.77 25.78
N ARG A 293 -20.28 16.44 26.68
CA ARG A 293 -21.71 16.32 26.39
C ARG A 293 -22.41 17.66 26.50
#